data_AF-A0A928WP24-F1
#
_entry.id   AF-A0A928WP24-F1
#
_cell.length_a   1.000
_cell.length_b   1.000
_cell.length_c   1.000
_cell.angle_alpha   90.00
_cell.angle_beta   90.00
_cell.angle_gamma   90.00
#
_symmetry.space_group_name_H-M   'P 1'
#
loop_
_entity.id
_entity.type
_entity.pdbx_description
1 polymer ?
#
loop_
_entity_poly.entity_id
_entity_poly.type
_entity_poly.pdbx_seq_one_letter_code
_entity_poly.pdbx_strand_id
1 'polypeptide(L)'
;MRGIAAWTPFHFGDTLIADTANYNANYTYGNGPKGNYRKQTVDVGSFPANAFGLHDMHGNVWEWCADHCHENYEGTPTDGSAWITGGDDSRRLLRSGSWNDFPDYCRSAYRYWGARAYWDNSIGFRVVCVSAWTLA
;
A
#
# COMPACT_ATOMS: atom_id res chain seq x y z
N MET A 1 29.54 7.65 14.95
CA MET A 1 28.25 7.86 15.65
C MET A 1 27.13 7.88 14.61
N ARG A 2 25.93 7.46 15.04
CA ARG A 2 24.72 7.03 14.29
C ARG A 2 24.18 8.05 13.27
N GLY A 3 23.50 7.56 12.22
CA GLY A 3 22.65 8.39 11.35
C GLY A 3 21.46 7.60 10.81
N ILE A 4 20.29 7.77 11.44
CA ILE A 4 18.92 7.67 10.91
C ILE A 4 18.67 6.74 9.71
N ALA A 5 17.95 5.63 9.92
CA ALA A 5 17.26 4.93 8.84
C ALA A 5 16.35 5.95 8.13
N ALA A 6 16.70 6.34 6.91
CA ALA A 6 15.86 7.20 6.09
C ALA A 6 14.57 6.44 5.76
N TRP A 7 13.42 7.04 6.09
CA TRP A 7 12.11 6.51 5.69
C TRP A 7 11.97 6.71 4.18
N THR A 8 12.29 5.68 3.41
CA THR A 8 12.17 5.74 1.96
C THR A 8 10.71 5.58 1.54
N PRO A 9 10.26 6.27 0.46
CA PRO A 9 8.92 6.13 -0.08
C PRO A 9 8.52 4.70 -0.45
N PHE A 10 9.50 3.87 -0.84
CA PHE A 10 9.33 2.47 -1.20
C PHE A 10 10.34 1.61 -0.45
N HIS A 11 10.06 0.32 -0.24
CA HIS A 11 11.01 -0.58 0.41
C HIS A 11 12.28 -0.85 -0.42
N PHE A 12 12.30 -0.43 -1.68
CA PHE A 12 13.46 -0.48 -2.59
C PHE A 12 14.27 0.82 -2.60
N GLY A 13 13.81 1.89 -1.94
CA GLY A 13 14.50 3.19 -1.91
C GLY A 13 13.62 4.36 -2.33
N ASP A 14 14.26 5.39 -2.90
CA ASP A 14 13.66 6.70 -3.18
C ASP A 14 12.88 6.80 -4.49
N THR A 15 12.83 5.71 -5.27
CA THR A 15 12.17 5.67 -6.56
C THR A 15 11.44 4.37 -6.80
N LEU A 16 10.48 4.39 -7.72
CA LEU A 16 9.72 3.24 -8.18
C LEU A 16 10.07 2.99 -9.65
N ILE A 17 10.43 1.75 -9.97
CA ILE A 17 10.75 1.33 -11.33
C ILE A 17 9.85 0.18 -11.76
N ALA A 18 9.61 0.04 -13.07
CA ALA A 18 8.69 -0.95 -13.62
C ALA A 18 9.12 -2.42 -13.37
N ASP A 19 10.36 -2.65 -12.93
CA ASP A 19 10.92 -3.96 -12.59
C ASP A 19 10.71 -4.34 -11.12
N THR A 20 10.22 -3.42 -10.28
CA THR A 20 9.97 -3.67 -8.85
C THR A 20 8.50 -3.53 -8.46
N ALA A 21 7.66 -3.02 -9.35
CA ALA A 21 6.23 -2.90 -9.13
C ALA A 21 5.43 -2.77 -10.43
N ASN A 22 4.12 -2.97 -10.35
CA ASN A 22 3.17 -2.76 -11.43
C ASN A 22 2.33 -1.49 -11.19
N TYR A 23 2.53 -0.46 -11.99
CA TYR A 23 1.89 0.86 -11.88
C TYR A 23 1.91 1.53 -13.26
N ASN A 24 1.40 2.76 -13.36
CA ASN A 24 1.50 3.56 -14.58
C ASN A 24 2.92 4.11 -14.78
N ALA A 25 3.81 3.26 -15.29
CA ALA A 25 5.22 3.56 -15.50
C ALA A 25 5.52 4.56 -16.65
N ASN A 26 4.49 5.16 -17.26
CA ASN A 26 4.70 6.36 -18.09
C ASN A 26 5.09 7.59 -17.27
N TYR A 27 4.88 7.54 -15.94
CA TYR A 27 5.21 8.56 -14.97
C TYR A 27 6.34 8.08 -14.06
N THR A 28 7.06 9.04 -13.50
CA THR A 28 8.26 8.81 -12.69
C THR A 28 8.05 9.34 -11.28
N TYR A 29 8.74 8.74 -10.30
CA TYR A 29 8.84 9.27 -8.95
C TYR A 29 10.29 9.56 -8.60
N GLY A 30 10.56 10.76 -8.10
CA GLY A 30 11.93 11.22 -7.88
C GLY A 30 12.76 11.15 -9.17
N ASN A 31 13.95 10.58 -9.08
CA ASN A 31 14.87 10.42 -10.22
C ASN A 31 14.69 9.08 -10.98
N GLY A 32 13.54 8.43 -10.82
CA GLY A 32 13.25 7.16 -11.49
C GLY A 32 13.08 7.29 -13.00
N PRO A 33 13.41 6.26 -13.78
CA PRO A 33 13.10 6.22 -15.20
C PRO A 33 11.61 5.95 -15.45
N LYS A 34 11.13 6.36 -16.63
CA LYS A 34 9.91 5.78 -17.20
C LYS A 34 10.16 4.31 -17.53
N GLY A 35 9.10 3.50 -17.54
CA GLY A 35 9.18 2.08 -17.82
C GLY A 35 7.93 1.53 -18.50
N ASN A 36 7.80 0.21 -18.50
CA ASN A 36 6.69 -0.48 -19.16
C ASN A 36 5.37 -0.31 -18.37
N TYR A 37 4.42 0.43 -18.94
CA TYR A 37 3.06 0.50 -18.42
C TYR A 37 2.23 -0.69 -18.93
N ARG A 38 2.01 -1.68 -18.04
CA ARG A 38 1.39 -2.97 -18.39
C ARG A 38 -0.12 -2.88 -18.67
N LYS A 39 -0.81 -1.87 -18.16
CA LYS A 39 -2.26 -1.63 -18.36
C LYS A 39 -3.19 -2.75 -17.89
N GLN A 40 -2.70 -3.60 -16.99
CA GLN A 40 -3.45 -4.68 -16.36
C GLN A 40 -2.72 -5.14 -15.10
N THR A 41 -3.38 -5.94 -14.28
CA THR A 41 -2.76 -6.66 -13.17
C THR A 41 -1.73 -7.67 -13.68
N VAL A 42 -0.83 -8.07 -12.79
CA VAL A 42 0.07 -9.21 -12.99
C VAL A 42 -0.15 -10.22 -11.87
N ASP A 43 0.36 -11.45 -12.06
CA ASP A 43 0.32 -12.49 -11.03
C ASP A 43 0.97 -11.98 -9.73
N VAL A 44 0.35 -12.30 -8.60
CA VAL A 44 0.87 -11.93 -7.28
C VAL A 44 2.26 -12.54 -7.10
N GLY A 45 3.21 -11.74 -6.61
CA GLY A 45 4.59 -12.17 -6.44
C GLY A 45 5.46 -12.06 -7.70
N SER A 46 4.99 -11.37 -8.74
CA SER A 46 5.80 -11.08 -9.94
C SER A 46 7.03 -10.21 -9.65
N PHE A 47 7.06 -9.50 -8.52
CA PHE A 47 8.15 -8.62 -8.09
C PHE A 47 8.76 -9.06 -6.75
N PRO A 48 9.99 -8.62 -6.42
CA PRO A 48 10.64 -9.00 -5.17
C PRO A 48 9.81 -8.66 -3.93
N ALA A 49 9.80 -9.58 -2.96
CA ALA A 49 9.22 -9.32 -1.65
C ALA A 49 10.02 -8.27 -0.87
N ASN A 50 9.35 -7.59 0.06
CA ASN A 50 10.03 -6.80 1.08
C ASN A 50 10.69 -7.70 2.16
N ALA A 51 11.36 -7.10 3.13
CA ALA A 51 12.03 -7.82 4.22
C ALA A 51 11.09 -8.67 5.11
N PHE A 52 9.78 -8.48 5.01
CA PHE A 52 8.75 -9.26 5.71
C PHE A 52 8.18 -10.40 4.85
N GLY A 53 8.68 -10.62 3.64
CA GLY A 53 8.14 -11.62 2.71
C GLY A 53 6.83 -11.20 2.03
N LEU A 54 6.48 -9.90 2.07
CA LEU A 54 5.26 -9.39 1.42
C LEU A 54 5.58 -8.89 0.02
N HIS A 55 4.80 -9.38 -0.95
CA HIS A 55 4.85 -8.95 -2.35
C HIS A 55 3.81 -7.85 -2.65
N ASP A 56 4.08 -7.12 -3.73
CA ASP A 56 3.16 -6.18 -4.38
C ASP A 56 2.66 -5.03 -3.48
N MET A 57 3.48 -4.62 -2.50
CA MET A 57 3.11 -3.55 -1.56
C MET A 57 3.13 -2.13 -2.17
N HIS A 58 3.56 -2.00 -3.43
CA HIS A 58 3.78 -0.74 -4.15
C HIS A 58 3.11 -0.70 -5.53
N GLY A 59 1.98 -1.40 -5.69
CA GLY A 59 1.17 -1.35 -6.90
C GLY A 59 0.36 -2.63 -7.11
N ASN A 60 0.14 -2.97 -8.37
CA ASN A 60 -0.73 -4.05 -8.85
C ASN A 60 -2.21 -3.77 -8.58
N VAL A 61 -2.64 -3.74 -7.32
CA VAL A 61 -4.00 -3.37 -6.91
C VAL A 61 -3.98 -2.59 -5.62
N TRP A 62 -4.93 -1.65 -5.47
CA TRP A 62 -5.26 -1.11 -4.17
C TRP A 62 -5.75 -2.22 -3.25
N GLU A 63 -5.47 -2.10 -1.96
CA GLU A 63 -5.91 -3.09 -0.98
C GLU A 63 -6.76 -2.48 0.12
N TRP A 64 -7.97 -3.02 0.30
CA TRP A 64 -8.84 -2.65 1.41
C TRP A 64 -8.21 -2.96 2.76
N CYS A 65 -8.32 -2.00 3.69
CA CYS A 65 -8.05 -2.20 5.11
C CYS A 65 -9.34 -2.00 5.93
N ALA A 66 -9.38 -2.58 7.13
CA ALA A 66 -10.56 -2.54 7.99
C ALA A 66 -10.85 -1.15 8.57
N ASP A 67 -9.85 -0.27 8.62
CA ASP A 67 -9.92 1.07 9.20
C ASP A 67 -11.00 1.95 8.55
N HIS A 68 -11.74 2.68 9.39
CA HIS A 68 -12.63 3.75 8.95
C HIS A 68 -11.85 4.97 8.50
N CYS A 69 -12.51 5.83 7.71
CA CYS A 69 -11.91 7.10 7.30
C CYS A 69 -11.86 8.08 8.46
N HIS A 70 -10.67 8.62 8.73
CA HIS A 70 -10.44 9.65 9.74
C HIS A 70 -9.80 10.88 9.09
N GLU A 71 -10.11 12.07 9.62
CA GLU A 71 -9.59 13.35 9.11
C GLU A 71 -8.09 13.53 9.45
N ASN A 72 -7.67 12.96 10.58
CA ASN A 72 -6.29 13.01 11.06
C ASN A 72 -5.95 11.70 11.81
N TYR A 73 -4.73 11.64 12.37
CA TYR A 73 -4.23 10.48 13.12
C TYR A 73 -4.18 10.70 14.64
N GLU A 74 -4.84 11.73 15.15
CA GLU A 74 -4.92 11.97 16.59
C GLU A 74 -5.78 10.88 17.25
N GLY A 75 -5.21 10.15 18.20
CA GLY A 75 -5.87 9.01 18.85
C GLY A 75 -5.87 7.71 18.07
N THR A 76 -5.06 7.59 17.01
CA THR A 76 -4.89 6.32 16.28
C THR A 76 -4.47 5.19 17.23
N PRO A 77 -5.02 3.97 17.09
CA PRO A 77 -4.51 2.81 17.81
C PRO A 77 -3.01 2.60 17.55
N THR A 78 -2.28 2.19 18.59
CA THR A 78 -0.82 1.96 18.55
C THR A 78 -0.44 0.49 18.74
N ASP A 79 -1.43 -0.38 18.91
CA ASP A 79 -1.30 -1.82 19.10
C ASP A 79 -1.49 -2.63 17.80
N GLY A 80 -1.70 -1.92 16.67
CA GLY A 80 -1.95 -2.53 15.37
C GLY A 80 -3.40 -2.98 15.14
N SER A 81 -4.31 -2.69 16.07
CA SER A 81 -5.75 -2.89 15.85
C SER A 81 -6.29 -1.91 14.79
N ALA A 82 -7.33 -2.34 14.08
CA ALA A 82 -7.99 -1.48 13.10
C ALA A 82 -8.70 -0.31 13.77
N TRP A 83 -8.59 0.89 13.19
CA TRP A 83 -9.25 2.08 13.72
C TRP A 83 -10.71 2.13 13.27
N ILE A 84 -11.60 1.48 14.04
CA ILE A 84 -13.03 1.32 13.72
C ILE A 84 -13.97 2.13 14.62
N THR A 85 -13.44 2.81 15.63
CA THR A 85 -14.21 3.65 16.55
C THR A 85 -13.96 5.12 16.23
N GLY A 86 -15.04 5.86 16.00
CA GLY A 86 -14.93 7.21 15.43
C GLY A 86 -14.77 7.18 13.91
N GLY A 87 -14.67 8.37 13.33
CA GLY A 87 -14.51 8.53 11.89
C GLY A 87 -15.77 8.22 11.07
N ASP A 88 -15.59 8.26 9.76
CA ASP A 88 -16.61 8.02 8.76
C ASP A 88 -16.61 6.54 8.34
N ASP A 89 -17.57 5.81 8.88
CA ASP A 89 -17.82 4.40 8.58
C ASP A 89 -18.38 4.17 7.15
N SER A 90 -18.79 5.19 6.41
CA SER A 90 -19.20 5.01 5.01
C SER A 90 -18.02 4.71 4.07
N ARG A 91 -16.79 4.97 4.52
CA ARG A 91 -15.55 4.79 3.77
C ARG A 91 -14.56 3.87 4.50
N ARG A 92 -13.65 3.28 3.72
CA ARG A 92 -12.56 2.42 4.19
C ARG A 92 -11.23 2.82 3.58
N LEU A 93 -10.17 2.53 4.32
CA LEU A 93 -8.79 2.79 3.89
C LEU A 93 -8.41 1.88 2.72
N LEU A 94 -7.74 2.47 1.72
CA LEU A 94 -7.07 1.79 0.61
C LEU A 94 -5.58 2.11 0.65
N ARG A 95 -4.75 1.09 0.38
CA ARG A 95 -3.29 1.16 0.42
C ARG A 95 -2.66 0.61 -0.86
N SER A 96 -1.39 0.94 -1.07
CA SER A 96 -0.46 0.37 -2.07
C SER A 96 -0.54 0.89 -3.52
N GLY A 97 -1.63 1.53 -3.95
CA GLY A 97 -1.77 1.94 -5.36
C GLY A 97 -2.05 0.75 -6.28
N SER A 98 -2.36 1.02 -7.54
CA SER A 98 -2.68 -0.03 -8.50
C SER A 98 -1.93 0.08 -9.83
N TRP A 99 -2.16 -0.90 -10.72
CA TRP A 99 -1.53 -0.97 -12.03
C TRP A 99 -1.73 0.27 -12.90
N ASN A 100 -2.80 1.05 -12.70
CA ASN A 100 -3.11 2.25 -13.50
C ASN A 100 -2.75 3.57 -12.81
N ASP A 101 -2.25 3.52 -11.57
CA ASP A 101 -1.99 4.71 -10.76
C ASP A 101 -0.60 5.31 -11.00
N PHE A 102 -0.49 6.59 -10.68
CA PHE A 102 0.80 7.28 -10.63
C PHE A 102 1.68 6.72 -9.51
N PRO A 103 3.02 6.73 -9.68
CA PRO A 103 3.92 6.17 -8.69
C PRO A 103 3.85 6.88 -7.31
N ASP A 104 3.38 8.13 -7.25
CA ASP A 104 3.13 8.84 -5.98
C ASP A 104 2.10 8.15 -5.07
N TYR A 105 1.16 7.43 -5.67
CA TYR A 105 0.08 6.72 -4.96
C TYR A 105 0.55 5.35 -4.45
N CYS A 106 1.66 4.85 -5.01
CA CYS A 106 2.25 3.56 -4.69
C CYS A 106 3.20 3.60 -3.47
N ARG A 107 3.38 4.76 -2.84
CA ARG A 107 4.28 4.93 -1.70
C ARG A 107 3.76 4.20 -0.47
N SER A 108 4.67 3.71 0.37
CA SER A 108 4.36 3.12 1.70
C SER A 108 3.43 4.00 2.54
N ALA A 109 3.58 5.32 2.47
CA ALA A 109 2.82 6.27 3.28
C ALA A 109 1.51 6.74 2.63
N TYR A 110 1.27 6.46 1.35
CA TYR A 110 0.08 6.97 0.67
C TYR A 110 -1.18 6.23 1.13
N ARG A 111 -2.27 6.98 1.29
CA ARG A 111 -3.55 6.49 1.81
C ARG A 111 -4.67 7.09 1.00
N TYR A 112 -5.60 6.24 0.59
CA TYR A 112 -6.81 6.65 -0.11
C TYR A 112 -8.04 6.17 0.65
N TRP A 113 -9.19 6.77 0.37
CA TRP A 113 -10.45 6.42 1.03
C TRP A 113 -11.50 6.15 -0.03
N GLY A 114 -12.03 4.93 -0.05
CA GLY A 114 -13.12 4.54 -0.94
C GLY A 114 -14.40 4.29 -0.16
N ALA A 115 -15.57 4.50 -0.77
CA ALA A 115 -16.84 4.09 -0.18
C ALA A 115 -16.85 2.57 0.04
N ARG A 116 -17.49 2.08 1.11
CA ARG A 116 -17.54 0.65 1.44
C ARG A 116 -18.02 -0.25 0.31
N ALA A 117 -18.97 0.24 -0.49
CA ALA A 117 -19.56 -0.47 -1.62
C ALA A 117 -18.84 -0.17 -2.95
N TYR A 118 -17.75 0.60 -2.92
CA TYR A 118 -16.95 0.86 -4.11
C TYR A 118 -16.22 -0.41 -4.53
N TRP A 119 -16.25 -0.70 -5.81
CA TRP A 119 -15.52 -1.80 -6.41
C TRP A 119 -15.01 -1.34 -7.75
N ASP A 120 -13.78 -1.74 -8.06
CA ASP A 120 -13.09 -1.43 -9.30
C ASP A 120 -12.14 -2.58 -9.61
N ASN A 121 -11.79 -2.78 -10.89
CA ASN A 121 -10.89 -3.87 -11.29
C ASN A 121 -9.43 -3.66 -10.85
N SER A 122 -9.14 -2.49 -10.25
CA SER A 122 -7.85 -2.15 -9.65
C SER A 122 -7.84 -2.30 -8.12
N ILE A 123 -8.91 -2.83 -7.50
CA ILE A 123 -9.02 -2.99 -6.05
C ILE A 123 -9.14 -4.47 -5.66
N GLY A 124 -8.32 -4.88 -4.69
CA GLY A 124 -8.35 -6.19 -4.03
C GLY A 124 -8.21 -6.06 -2.52
N PHE A 125 -7.70 -7.12 -1.89
CA PHE A 125 -7.40 -7.16 -0.46
C PHE A 125 -6.43 -8.31 -0.15
N ARG A 126 -5.81 -8.24 1.03
CA ARG A 126 -5.11 -9.37 1.65
C ARG A 126 -5.73 -9.70 3.00
N VAL A 127 -5.69 -10.97 3.38
CA VAL A 127 -6.22 -11.44 4.66
C VAL A 127 -5.10 -11.52 5.69
N VAL A 128 -5.40 -11.09 6.92
CA VAL A 128 -4.50 -11.21 8.07
C VAL A 128 -5.16 -12.10 9.11
N CYS A 129 -4.38 -13.01 9.70
CA CYS A 129 -4.82 -13.85 10.80
C CYS A 129 -3.94 -13.55 12.02
N VAL A 130 -4.57 -13.27 13.16
CA VAL A 130 -3.87 -13.05 14.43
C VAL A 130 -3.69 -14.40 15.12
N SER A 131 -2.45 -14.86 15.24
CA SER A 131 -2.15 -16.05 16.04
C SER A 131 -2.15 -15.69 17.53
N ALA A 132 -3.07 -16.25 18.30
CA ALA A 132 -2.98 -16.23 19.76
C ALA A 132 -1.90 -17.24 20.19
N TRP A 133 -0.70 -16.76 20.48
CA TRP A 133 0.26 -17.57 21.24
C TRP A 133 -0.19 -17.51 22.71
N THR A 134 -0.87 -18.55 23.19
CA THR A 134 -0.86 -18.82 24.63
C THR A 134 0.54 -19.25 25.01
N LEU A 135 1.21 -18.45 25.84
CA LEU A 135 2.44 -18.87 26.51
C LEU A 135 2.12 -20.16 27.28
N ALA A 136 2.80 -21.25 26.92
CA ALA A 136 2.89 -22.45 27.74
C ALA A 136 4.00 -22.28 28.79
#